data_AF-A0A6P1MGG0-F1
#
_entry.id   AF-A0A6P1MGG0-F1
#
_cell.length_a   1.000
_cell.length_b   1.000
_cell.length_c   1.000
_cell.angle_alpha   90.00
_cell.angle_beta   90.00
_cell.angle_gamma   90.00
#
_symmetry.space_group_name_H-M   'P 1'
#
loop_
_entity.id
_entity.type
_entity.pdbx_description
1 polymer ?
#
loop_
_entity_poly.entity_id
_entity_poly.type
_entity_poly.pdbx_seq_one_letter_code
_entity_poly.pdbx_strand_id
1 'polypeptide(L)'
;MKNDNVRDYITAAFRFYASVGGYEKYKRKLGARIMERLEKSESCSTDVSKPTEAQIVKVEEQMEAYKADLLDLYAVENTKKRIEQSDLSYRDLIWQVIEMVYMFEPDKPIERNDITNRVIKCCAELSISTASAYRYLATARHMYAKERGLRIDNNKLRAKFYKDEREIV
;
A
#
# COMPACT_ATOMS: atom_id res chain seq x y z
N MET A 1 -3.06 -3.47 24.01
CA MET A 1 -2.30 -3.53 22.75
C MET A 1 -1.63 -2.19 22.55
N LYS A 2 -0.30 -2.13 22.37
CA LYS A 2 0.39 -0.87 22.05
C LYS A 2 -0.07 -0.44 20.65
N ASN A 3 -0.49 0.82 20.47
CA ASN A 3 -0.83 1.37 19.17
C ASN A 3 0.43 1.33 18.29
N ASP A 4 0.38 0.50 17.25
CA ASP A 4 1.44 0.40 16.25
C ASP A 4 1.03 1.30 15.09
N ASN A 5 1.24 2.60 15.26
CA ASN A 5 0.87 3.62 14.26
C ASN A 5 1.46 3.30 12.87
N VAL A 6 2.63 2.66 12.83
CA VAL A 6 3.27 2.23 11.58
C VAL A 6 2.47 1.11 10.92
N ARG A 7 2.05 0.09 11.68
CA ARG A 7 1.19 -0.96 11.14
C ARG A 7 -0.09 -0.40 10.55
N ASP A 8 -0.78 0.47 11.30
CA ASP A 8 -2.09 0.99 10.89
C ASP A 8 -1.94 1.90 9.65
N TYR A 9 -0.86 2.69 9.57
CA TYR A 9 -0.49 3.45 8.38
C TYR A 9 -0.25 2.55 7.16
N ILE A 10 0.55 1.48 7.32
CA ILE A 10 0.86 0.57 6.20
C ILE A 10 -0.41 -0.15 5.74
N THR A 11 -1.28 -0.57 6.67
CA THR A 11 -2.59 -1.14 6.34
C THR A 11 -3.43 -0.14 5.54
N ALA A 12 -3.45 1.14 5.91
CA ALA A 12 -4.14 2.17 5.15
C ALA A 12 -3.55 2.36 3.74
N ALA A 13 -2.22 2.31 3.58
CA ALA A 13 -1.57 2.42 2.27
C ALA A 13 -1.95 1.26 1.32
N PHE A 14 -1.95 0.01 1.79
CA PHE A 14 -2.39 -1.13 0.97
C PHE A 14 -3.88 -1.04 0.58
N ARG A 15 -4.72 -0.54 1.49
CA ARG A 15 -6.14 -0.30 1.21
C ARG A 15 -6.34 0.80 0.19
N PHE A 16 -5.63 1.90 0.36
CA PHE A 16 -5.66 3.01 -0.59
C PHE A 16 -5.25 2.54 -1.98
N TYR A 17 -4.16 1.77 -2.08
CA TYR A 17 -3.73 1.14 -3.33
C TYR A 17 -4.83 0.31 -4.01
N ALA A 18 -5.53 -0.52 -3.23
CA ALA A 18 -6.63 -1.33 -3.74
C ALA A 18 -7.84 -0.48 -4.19
N SER A 19 -8.18 0.59 -3.47
CA SER A 19 -9.29 1.50 -3.83
C SER A 19 -9.04 2.26 -5.14
N VAL A 20 -7.81 2.74 -5.36
CA VAL A 20 -7.49 3.56 -6.53
C VAL A 20 -7.08 2.72 -7.74
N GLY A 21 -6.69 1.46 -7.50
CA GLY A 21 -6.28 0.49 -8.52
C GLY A 21 -4.86 0.68 -9.03
N GLY A 22 -3.95 1.12 -8.16
CA GLY A 22 -2.52 1.25 -8.45
C GLY A 22 -1.99 2.67 -8.68
N TYR A 23 -0.66 2.80 -8.68
CA TYR A 23 0.03 4.09 -8.77
C TYR A 23 -0.25 4.79 -10.09
N GLU A 24 -0.03 4.09 -11.21
CA GLU A 24 -0.20 4.68 -12.55
C GLU A 24 -1.66 5.11 -12.82
N LYS A 25 -2.62 4.31 -12.38
CA LYS A 25 -4.04 4.62 -12.53
C LYS A 25 -4.43 5.84 -11.70
N TYR A 26 -3.94 5.95 -10.47
CA TYR A 26 -4.18 7.11 -9.62
C TYR A 26 -3.52 8.36 -10.17
N LYS A 27 -2.22 8.29 -10.54
CA LYS A 27 -1.46 9.39 -11.12
C LYS A 27 -2.15 9.98 -12.35
N ARG A 28 -2.63 9.13 -13.27
CA ARG A 28 -3.37 9.55 -14.46
C ARG A 28 -4.70 10.24 -14.13
N LYS A 29 -5.50 9.64 -13.23
CA LYS A 29 -6.78 10.22 -12.80
C LYS A 29 -6.59 11.57 -12.11
N LEU A 30 -5.55 11.69 -11.29
CA LEU A 30 -5.21 12.91 -10.57
C LEU A 30 -4.80 14.02 -11.55
N GLY A 31 -3.89 13.72 -12.49
CA GLY A 31 -3.47 14.67 -13.52
C GLY A 31 -4.65 15.16 -14.36
N ALA A 32 -5.52 14.26 -14.82
CA ALA A 32 -6.72 14.62 -15.56
C ALA A 32 -7.67 15.53 -14.75
N ARG A 33 -7.88 15.23 -13.46
CA ARG A 33 -8.72 16.04 -12.57
C ARG A 33 -8.16 17.44 -12.34
N ILE A 34 -6.84 17.57 -12.20
CA ILE A 34 -6.17 18.86 -12.02
C ILE A 34 -6.28 19.69 -13.30
N MET A 35 -6.02 19.08 -14.45
CA MET A 35 -6.15 19.72 -15.77
C MET A 35 -7.57 20.25 -16.00
N GLU A 36 -8.59 19.42 -15.76
CA GLU A 36 -10.00 19.83 -15.87
C GLU A 36 -10.34 21.02 -14.95
N ARG A 37 -9.78 21.07 -13.74
CA ARG A 37 -9.98 22.19 -12.82
C ARG A 37 -9.32 23.47 -13.33
N LEU A 38 -8.12 23.38 -13.89
CA LEU A 38 -7.40 24.51 -14.47
C LEU A 38 -8.16 25.08 -15.66
N GLU A 39 -8.61 24.23 -16.58
CA GLU A 39 -9.43 24.62 -17.74
C GLU A 39 -10.73 25.33 -17.33
N LYS A 40 -11.41 24.83 -16.28
CA LYS A 40 -12.62 25.49 -15.74
C LYS A 40 -12.34 26.84 -15.08
N SER A 41 -11.15 27.03 -14.52
CA SER A 41 -10.75 28.31 -13.90
C SER A 41 -10.24 29.34 -14.91
N GLU A 42 -9.71 28.89 -16.05
CA GLU A 42 -9.16 29.73 -17.12
C GLU A 42 -10.20 30.05 -18.20
N SER A 43 -11.49 30.17 -17.85
CA SER A 43 -12.58 30.42 -18.80
C SER A 43 -12.48 31.78 -19.50
N CYS A 44 -11.58 31.89 -20.48
CA CYS A 44 -11.52 32.92 -21.50
C CYS A 44 -10.63 32.44 -22.67
N SER A 45 -11.25 31.76 -23.66
CA SER A 45 -10.72 31.45 -25.01
C SER A 45 -9.46 30.54 -25.04
N THR A 46 -9.44 29.40 -25.71
CA THR A 46 -9.45 29.23 -27.17
C THR A 46 -9.38 27.72 -27.45
N ASP A 47 -9.86 27.30 -28.62
CA ASP A 47 -9.64 25.97 -29.20
C ASP A 47 -8.14 25.65 -29.34
N VAL A 48 -7.51 25.13 -28.29
CA VAL A 48 -6.13 24.65 -28.35
C VAL A 48 -6.12 23.17 -28.02
N SER A 49 -5.97 22.37 -29.07
CA SER A 49 -6.02 20.91 -29.06
C SER A 49 -4.89 20.22 -28.25
N LYS A 50 -4.04 20.94 -27.51
CA LYS A 50 -2.94 20.40 -26.69
C LYS A 50 -2.67 21.29 -25.45
N PRO A 51 -2.38 20.72 -24.27
CA PRO A 51 -2.03 21.51 -23.09
C PRO A 51 -0.77 22.34 -23.32
N THR A 52 -0.79 23.60 -22.89
CA THR A 52 0.36 24.51 -22.99
C THR A 52 1.43 24.13 -21.96
N GLU A 53 2.72 24.40 -22.22
CA GLU A 53 3.80 24.14 -21.26
C GLU A 53 3.52 24.74 -19.87
N ALA A 54 2.96 25.95 -19.82
CA ALA A 54 2.55 26.58 -18.56
C ALA A 54 1.46 25.81 -17.79
N GLN A 55 0.54 25.15 -18.49
CA GLN A 55 -0.49 24.32 -17.86
C GLN A 55 0.12 23.02 -17.32
N ILE A 56 1.10 22.45 -18.03
CA ILE A 56 1.85 21.27 -17.56
C ILE A 56 2.58 21.59 -16.25
N VAL A 57 3.28 22.72 -16.18
CA VAL A 57 3.98 23.16 -14.96
C VAL A 57 3.00 23.31 -13.79
N LYS A 58 1.85 23.97 -14.00
CA LYS A 58 0.80 24.10 -12.96
C LYS A 58 0.24 22.76 -12.50
N VAL A 59 0.09 21.79 -13.42
CA VAL A 59 -0.35 20.43 -13.07
C VAL A 59 0.68 19.77 -12.16
N GLU A 60 1.97 19.83 -12.53
CA GLU A 60 3.05 19.26 -11.72
C GLU A 60 3.13 19.90 -10.32
N GLU A 61 3.01 21.22 -10.23
CA GLU A 61 2.95 21.95 -8.96
C GLU A 61 1.78 21.48 -8.07
N GLN A 62 0.59 21.31 -8.64
CA GLN A 62 -0.57 20.81 -7.87
C GLN A 62 -0.44 19.32 -7.53
N MET A 63 0.26 18.54 -8.35
CA MET A 63 0.55 17.13 -8.04
C MET A 63 1.50 16.97 -6.87
N GLU A 64 2.39 17.94 -6.61
CA GLU A 64 3.29 17.93 -5.45
C GLU A 64 2.50 17.87 -4.12
N ALA A 65 1.29 18.45 -4.06
CA ALA A 65 0.42 18.35 -2.90
C ALA A 65 -0.03 16.90 -2.58
N TYR A 66 -0.03 16.01 -3.58
CA TYR A 66 -0.40 14.59 -3.46
C TYR A 66 0.83 13.67 -3.49
N LYS A 67 2.03 14.23 -3.35
CA LYS A 67 3.27 13.45 -3.40
C LYS A 67 3.32 12.35 -2.35
N ALA A 68 2.80 12.60 -1.14
CA ALA A 68 2.76 11.58 -0.10
C ALA A 68 1.95 10.36 -0.55
N ASP A 69 0.73 10.57 -1.05
CA ASP A 69 -0.13 9.52 -1.59
C ASP A 69 0.55 8.75 -2.74
N LEU A 70 1.18 9.49 -3.67
CA LEU A 70 1.89 8.91 -4.80
C LEU A 70 3.08 8.03 -4.35
N LEU A 71 3.84 8.48 -3.36
CA LEU A 71 4.93 7.71 -2.78
C LEU A 71 4.42 6.46 -2.04
N ASP A 72 3.28 6.55 -1.38
CA ASP A 72 2.66 5.41 -0.70
C ASP A 72 2.26 4.34 -1.70
N LEU A 73 1.59 4.73 -2.79
CA LEU A 73 1.21 3.83 -3.87
C LEU A 73 2.42 3.22 -4.57
N TYR A 74 3.43 4.03 -4.86
CA TYR A 74 4.67 3.57 -5.48
C TYR A 74 5.41 2.56 -4.58
N ALA A 75 5.44 2.79 -3.28
CA ALA A 75 6.01 1.84 -2.32
C ALA A 75 5.23 0.51 -2.28
N VAL A 76 3.90 0.51 -2.42
CA VAL A 76 3.13 -0.74 -2.56
C VAL A 76 3.52 -1.50 -3.82
N GLU A 77 3.66 -0.83 -4.97
CA GLU A 77 4.07 -1.51 -6.22
C GLU A 77 5.47 -2.10 -6.13
N ASN A 78 6.42 -1.36 -5.56
CA ASN A 78 7.78 -1.88 -5.37
C ASN A 78 7.81 -3.01 -4.35
N THR A 79 6.96 -2.96 -3.33
CA THR A 79 6.80 -4.09 -2.38
C THR A 79 6.32 -5.33 -3.11
N LYS A 80 5.32 -5.21 -3.99
CA LYS A 80 4.83 -6.31 -4.81
C LYS A 80 5.95 -6.90 -5.67
N LYS A 81 6.63 -6.06 -6.45
CA LYS A 81 7.78 -6.47 -7.29
C LYS A 81 8.86 -7.18 -6.49
N ARG A 82 9.15 -6.66 -5.29
CA ARG A 82 10.18 -7.23 -4.41
C ARG A 82 9.78 -8.58 -3.82
N ILE A 83 8.49 -8.78 -3.52
CA ILE A 83 7.97 -10.09 -3.13
C ILE A 83 8.13 -11.07 -4.30
N GLU A 84 7.68 -10.68 -5.49
CA GLU A 84 7.75 -11.49 -6.72
C GLU A 84 9.20 -11.91 -7.07
N GLN A 85 10.16 -11.01 -6.85
CA GLN A 85 11.59 -11.22 -7.13
C GLN A 85 12.35 -11.89 -5.97
N SER A 86 11.70 -12.19 -4.84
CA SER A 86 12.37 -12.80 -3.70
C SER A 86 12.52 -14.31 -3.84
N ASP A 87 13.60 -14.86 -3.28
CA ASP A 87 13.85 -16.31 -3.22
C ASP A 87 13.00 -17.03 -2.17
N LEU A 88 11.99 -16.36 -1.59
CA LEU A 88 11.11 -16.96 -0.60
C LEU A 88 10.17 -17.97 -1.27
N SER A 89 10.19 -19.21 -0.77
CA SER A 89 9.31 -20.29 -1.26
C SER A 89 7.81 -19.98 -1.13
N TYR A 90 7.46 -19.06 -0.23
CA TYR A 90 6.08 -18.66 0.08
C TYR A 90 5.71 -17.26 -0.45
N ARG A 91 6.50 -16.69 -1.39
CA ARG A 91 6.27 -15.32 -1.91
C ARG A 91 4.84 -15.08 -2.41
N ASP A 92 4.25 -16.05 -3.10
CA ASP A 92 2.90 -15.91 -3.68
C ASP A 92 1.84 -15.85 -2.58
N LEU A 93 2.04 -16.62 -1.51
CA LEU A 93 1.17 -16.59 -0.32
C LEU A 93 1.25 -15.24 0.41
N ILE A 94 2.40 -14.56 0.39
CA ILE A 94 2.51 -13.22 1.01
C ILE A 94 1.53 -12.26 0.33
N TRP A 95 1.56 -12.22 -1.01
CA TRP A 95 0.70 -11.30 -1.74
C TRP A 95 -0.78 -11.66 -1.60
N GLN A 96 -1.14 -12.95 -1.68
CA GLN A 96 -2.52 -13.40 -1.48
C GLN A 96 -3.04 -13.04 -0.07
N VAL A 97 -2.22 -13.19 0.97
CA VAL A 97 -2.60 -12.77 2.33
C VAL A 97 -2.80 -11.25 2.42
N ILE A 98 -1.96 -10.44 1.77
CA ILE A 98 -2.16 -8.98 1.71
C ILE A 98 -3.50 -8.65 1.05
N GLU A 99 -3.80 -9.29 -0.08
CA GLU A 99 -5.04 -9.05 -0.83
C GLU A 99 -6.28 -9.38 0.01
N MET A 100 -6.30 -10.57 0.63
CA MET A 100 -7.44 -11.03 1.42
C MET A 100 -7.63 -10.27 2.75
N VAL A 101 -6.55 -9.77 3.35
CA VAL A 101 -6.60 -9.14 4.68
C VAL A 101 -6.64 -7.62 4.60
N TYR A 102 -5.71 -7.02 3.87
CA TYR A 102 -5.61 -5.56 3.77
C TYR A 102 -6.41 -5.02 2.61
N MET A 103 -6.41 -5.64 1.43
CA MET A 103 -7.07 -5.07 0.25
C MET A 103 -8.55 -5.41 0.12
N PHE A 104 -9.08 -6.32 0.94
CA PHE A 104 -10.50 -6.68 0.95
C PHE A 104 -11.37 -5.50 1.38
N GLU A 105 -12.35 -5.14 0.54
CA GLU A 105 -13.30 -4.03 0.75
C GLU A 105 -12.60 -2.73 1.21
N PRO A 106 -11.76 -2.14 0.33
CA PRO A 106 -10.84 -1.07 0.72
C PRO A 106 -11.55 0.24 1.09
N ASP A 107 -12.79 0.43 0.63
CA ASP A 107 -13.59 1.63 0.90
C ASP A 107 -14.39 1.55 2.22
N LYS A 108 -14.54 0.36 2.82
CA LYS A 108 -15.31 0.20 4.07
C LYS A 108 -14.42 0.42 5.29
N PRO A 109 -14.81 1.22 6.30
CA PRO A 109 -13.99 1.43 7.50
C PRO A 109 -13.65 0.10 8.19
N ILE A 110 -12.46 0.01 8.81
CA ILE A 110 -12.05 -1.16 9.59
C ILE A 110 -12.70 -1.08 10.97
N GLU A 111 -13.52 -2.07 11.29
CA GLU A 111 -14.11 -2.23 12.61
C GLU A 111 -13.25 -3.12 13.53
N ARG A 112 -13.61 -3.14 14.81
CA ARG A 112 -12.95 -3.98 15.79
C ARG A 112 -13.07 -5.45 15.38
N ASN A 113 -11.94 -6.15 15.37
CA ASN A 113 -11.80 -7.57 14.98
C ASN A 113 -11.87 -7.86 13.47
N ASP A 114 -12.07 -6.87 12.59
CA ASP A 114 -12.12 -7.11 11.14
C ASP A 114 -10.86 -7.78 10.61
N ILE A 115 -9.68 -7.26 10.98
CA ILE A 115 -8.41 -7.85 10.54
C ILE A 115 -8.28 -9.29 11.04
N THR A 116 -8.70 -9.58 12.27
CA THR A 116 -8.68 -10.94 12.82
C THR A 116 -9.62 -11.86 12.05
N ASN A 117 -10.84 -11.43 11.77
CA ASN A 117 -11.84 -12.20 11.02
C ASN A 117 -11.37 -12.47 9.59
N ARG A 118 -10.78 -11.46 8.93
CA ARG A 118 -10.19 -11.59 7.60
C ARG A 118 -9.02 -12.57 7.59
N VAL A 119 -8.16 -12.54 8.62
CA VAL A 119 -7.07 -13.52 8.78
C VAL A 119 -7.62 -14.93 8.95
N ILE A 120 -8.64 -15.14 9.79
CA ILE A 120 -9.27 -16.46 9.98
C ILE A 120 -9.81 -16.98 8.64
N LYS A 121 -10.55 -16.14 7.89
CA LYS A 121 -11.06 -16.50 6.57
C LYS A 121 -9.94 -16.82 5.58
N CYS A 122 -8.89 -16.00 5.55
CA CYS A 122 -7.71 -16.20 4.72
C CYS A 122 -6.98 -17.52 5.03
N CYS A 123 -6.87 -17.87 6.31
CA CYS A 123 -6.26 -19.14 6.73
C CYS A 123 -7.06 -20.35 6.24
N ALA A 124 -8.39 -20.27 6.30
CA ALA A 124 -9.27 -21.31 5.78
C ALA A 124 -9.15 -21.46 4.25
N GLU A 125 -9.08 -20.34 3.51
CA GLU A 125 -8.97 -20.34 2.05
C GLU A 125 -7.61 -20.87 1.56
N LEU A 126 -6.51 -20.38 2.16
CA LEU A 126 -5.15 -20.68 1.71
C LEU A 126 -4.54 -21.91 2.40
N SER A 127 -5.28 -22.57 3.30
CA SER A 127 -4.79 -23.72 4.09
C SER A 127 -3.49 -23.42 4.85
N ILE A 128 -3.39 -22.23 5.43
CA ILE A 128 -2.23 -21.79 6.24
C ILE A 128 -2.61 -21.58 7.70
N SER A 129 -1.63 -21.67 8.60
CA SER A 129 -1.84 -21.32 10.00
C SER A 129 -2.00 -19.81 10.19
N THR A 130 -2.71 -19.40 11.25
CA THR A 130 -2.83 -17.99 11.66
C THR A 130 -1.46 -17.38 11.95
N ALA A 131 -0.54 -18.13 12.55
CA ALA A 131 0.84 -17.70 12.77
C ALA A 131 1.58 -17.41 11.45
N SER A 132 1.40 -18.26 10.43
CA SER A 132 1.96 -18.02 9.09
C SER A 132 1.36 -16.77 8.44
N ALA A 133 0.04 -16.59 8.49
CA ALA A 133 -0.61 -15.39 7.96
C ALA A 133 -0.06 -14.11 8.60
N TYR A 134 0.05 -14.05 9.93
CA TYR A 134 0.64 -12.89 10.61
C TYR A 134 2.12 -12.69 10.29
N ARG A 135 2.88 -13.77 10.08
CA ARG A 135 4.28 -13.71 9.65
C ARG A 135 4.38 -13.08 8.26
N TYR A 136 3.57 -13.51 7.31
CA TYR A 136 3.54 -12.95 5.95
C TYR A 136 3.14 -11.47 5.96
N LEU A 137 2.12 -11.10 6.74
CA LEU A 137 1.73 -9.69 6.93
C LEU A 137 2.85 -8.86 7.59
N ALA A 138 3.67 -9.45 8.45
CA ALA A 138 4.82 -8.78 9.04
C ALA A 138 5.95 -8.59 8.00
N THR A 139 6.24 -9.61 7.20
CA THR A 139 7.20 -9.53 6.09
C THR A 139 6.81 -8.44 5.09
N ALA A 140 5.53 -8.41 4.68
CA ALA A 140 5.00 -7.39 3.78
C ALA A 140 5.18 -5.97 4.33
N ARG A 141 4.83 -5.76 5.61
CA ARG A 141 5.00 -4.45 6.28
C ARG A 141 6.46 -4.02 6.34
N HIS A 142 7.37 -4.95 6.59
CA HIS A 142 8.80 -4.65 6.61
C HIS A 142 9.32 -4.25 5.22
N MET A 143 8.94 -4.99 4.19
CA MET A 143 9.30 -4.66 2.80
C MET A 143 8.76 -3.29 2.41
N TYR A 144 7.47 -3.04 2.65
CA TYR A 144 6.84 -1.75 2.39
C TYR A 144 7.54 -0.59 3.08
N ALA A 145 7.79 -0.71 4.38
CA ALA A 145 8.43 0.35 5.13
C ALA A 145 9.84 0.67 4.61
N LYS A 146 10.57 -0.34 4.14
CA LYS A 146 11.86 -0.14 3.49
C LYS A 146 11.72 0.61 2.17
N GLU A 147 10.79 0.19 1.30
CA GLU A 147 10.53 0.88 0.02
C GLU A 147 10.05 2.33 0.24
N ARG A 148 9.28 2.57 1.30
CA ARG A 148 8.75 3.89 1.63
C ARG A 148 9.73 4.80 2.39
N GLY A 149 10.81 4.24 2.94
CA GLY A 149 11.79 4.97 3.75
C GLY A 149 11.35 5.22 5.20
N LEU A 150 10.43 4.42 5.75
CA LEU A 150 9.99 4.53 7.14
C LEU A 150 11.04 3.96 8.09
N ARG A 151 11.29 4.66 9.20
CA ARG A 151 12.12 4.13 10.28
C ARG A 151 11.32 3.15 11.13
N ILE A 152 11.62 1.86 11.03
CA ILE A 152 11.10 0.85 11.95
C ILE A 152 12.20 0.46 12.95
N ASP A 153 11.86 0.47 14.25
CA ASP A 153 12.72 -0.09 15.30
C ASP A 153 12.92 -1.61 15.08
N ASN A 154 14.04 -1.99 14.48
CA ASN A 154 14.41 -3.39 14.19
C ASN A 154 14.43 -4.31 15.44
N ASN A 155 14.62 -3.74 16.65
CA ASN A 155 14.72 -4.51 17.89
C ASN A 155 13.41 -5.19 18.34
N LYS A 156 12.24 -4.68 17.95
CA LYS A 156 10.94 -5.28 18.32
C LYS A 156 10.55 -6.47 17.44
N LEU A 157 11.10 -6.55 16.23
CA LEU A 157 10.80 -7.59 15.26
C LEU A 157 11.70 -8.82 15.46
N ARG A 158 13.03 -8.63 15.55
CA ARG A 158 13.98 -9.74 15.79
C ARG A 158 13.70 -10.53 17.07
N ALA A 159 13.29 -9.87 18.16
CA ALA A 159 12.99 -10.54 19.42
C ALA A 159 11.76 -11.47 19.36
N LYS A 160 10.89 -11.30 18.35
CA LYS A 160 9.69 -12.13 18.17
C LYS A 160 9.91 -13.28 17.16
N PHE A 161 10.81 -13.11 16.19
CA PHE A 161 11.11 -14.14 15.18
C PHE A 161 12.14 -15.19 15.64
N TYR A 162 13.06 -14.86 16.55
CA TYR A 162 14.11 -15.78 17.03
C TYR A 162 13.77 -16.55 18.33
N LYS A 163 12.54 -16.43 18.86
CA LYS A 163 12.08 -17.27 19.98
C LYS A 163 11.42 -18.57 19.51
N ASP A 164 10.72 -18.57 18.37
CA ASP A 164 10.06 -19.77 17.84
C ASP A 164 11.03 -20.78 17.20
N GLU A 165 12.24 -20.36 16.82
CA GLU A 165 13.26 -21.27 16.23
C GLU A 165 14.15 -21.95 17.29
N ARG A 166 13.99 -21.61 18.59
CA ARG A 166 14.78 -22.19 19.69
C ARG A 166 14.03 -23.21 20.54
N GLU A 167 12.82 -23.59 20.16
CA GLU A 167 12.05 -24.69 20.79
C GLU A 167 11.99 -25.95 19.90
N ILE A 168 12.76 -25.99 18.81
CA ILE A 168 12.97 -27.19 17.98
C ILE A 168 14.48 -27.50 17.97
N VAL A 169 15.02 -27.87 19.13
CA VAL A 169 16.25 -28.67 19.28
C VAL A 169 16.03 -29.65 20.41
#